data_AF-A0A9Q4GDG9-F1
#
_entry.id   AF-A0A9Q4GDG9-F1
#
_cell.length_a   1.000
_cell.length_b   1.000
_cell.length_c   1.000
_cell.angle_alpha   90.00
_cell.angle_beta   90.00
_cell.angle_gamma   90.00
#
_symmetry.space_group_name_H-M   'P 1'
#
loop_
_entity.id
_entity.type
_entity.pdbx_description
1 polymer ?
#
loop_
_entity_poly.entity_id
_entity_poly.type
_entity_poly.pdbx_seq_one_letter_code
_entity_poly.pdbx_strand_id
1 'polypeptide(L)'
;MKLLNVKKAENIDSIVKNIMADENKSKSAKMKEMFQAGLEVKEIAELMNVRYNFVYNVTKNLIITESLQVEKVEKESKKDIVIEMHKAGKTNIQIATELKTNYNYIFKIVKEYKAEQEVAVTK
;
A
#
# COMPACT_ATOMS: atom_id res chain seq x y z
N MET A 1 -4.00 0.47 -2.45
CA MET A 1 -5.46 0.40 -2.19
C MET A 1 -6.11 0.08 -3.50
N LYS A 2 -7.03 -0.87 -3.48
CA LYS A 2 -7.79 -1.32 -4.65
C LYS A 2 -9.26 -1.44 -4.27
N LEU A 3 -10.17 -1.19 -5.21
CA LEU A 3 -11.60 -1.42 -4.99
C LEU A 3 -11.91 -2.92 -4.92
N LEU A 4 -12.72 -3.29 -3.92
CA LEU A 4 -13.29 -4.63 -3.83
C LEU A 4 -14.39 -4.78 -4.90
N ASN A 5 -14.51 -5.99 -5.46
CA ASN A 5 -15.57 -6.38 -6.40
C ASN A 5 -15.57 -5.69 -7.79
N VAL A 6 -14.49 -5.04 -8.20
CA VAL A 6 -14.37 -4.62 -9.60
C VAL A 6 -13.86 -5.80 -10.42
N LYS A 7 -14.71 -6.37 -11.27
CA LYS A 7 -14.25 -7.22 -12.37
C LYS A 7 -13.29 -6.37 -13.18
N LYS A 8 -11.98 -6.66 -13.14
CA LYS A 8 -10.99 -6.01 -14.01
C LYS A 8 -11.58 -6.06 -15.43
N ALA A 9 -11.89 -4.91 -16.01
CA ALA A 9 -12.49 -4.89 -17.34
C ALA A 9 -11.51 -5.57 -18.31
N GLU A 10 -12.01 -6.43 -19.20
CA GLU A 10 -11.18 -7.17 -20.16
C GLU A 10 -10.41 -6.23 -21.12
N ASN A 11 -10.71 -4.92 -21.10
CA ASN A 11 -10.09 -3.88 -21.94
C ASN A 11 -9.67 -2.62 -21.15
N ILE A 12 -8.99 -2.79 -20.01
CA ILE A 12 -8.50 -1.66 -19.18
C ILE A 12 -7.69 -0.63 -19.99
N ASP A 13 -6.78 -1.08 -20.86
CA ASP A 13 -5.89 -0.18 -21.61
C ASP A 13 -6.65 0.75 -22.56
N SER A 14 -7.72 0.24 -23.19
CA SER A 14 -8.57 1.06 -24.06
C SER A 14 -9.39 2.07 -23.25
N ILE A 15 -9.89 1.66 -22.09
CA ILE A 15 -10.66 2.54 -21.19
C ILE A 15 -9.76 3.67 -20.69
N VAL A 16 -8.55 3.36 -20.24
CA VAL A 16 -7.57 4.34 -19.77
C VAL A 16 -7.22 5.33 -20.87
N LYS A 17 -6.96 4.85 -22.10
CA LYS A 17 -6.69 5.75 -23.25
C LYS A 17 -7.84 6.71 -23.51
N ASN A 18 -9.08 6.22 -23.48
CA ASN A 18 -10.26 7.07 -23.69
C ASN A 18 -10.41 8.13 -22.58
N ILE A 19 -10.21 7.73 -21.31
CA ILE A 19 -10.26 8.66 -20.17
C ILE A 19 -9.14 9.70 -20.27
N MET A 20 -7.94 9.32 -20.69
CA MET A 20 -6.82 10.24 -20.84
C MET A 20 -7.04 11.23 -21.98
N ALA A 21 -7.60 10.79 -23.11
CA ALA A 21 -7.85 11.60 -24.30
C ALA A 21 -9.01 12.60 -24.13
N ASP A 22 -9.90 12.42 -23.15
CA ASP A 22 -11.03 13.33 -22.93
C ASP A 22 -10.56 14.68 -22.35
N GLU A 23 -10.48 15.72 -23.17
CA GLU A 23 -10.05 17.06 -22.74
C GLU A 23 -11.08 17.79 -21.86
N ASN A 24 -12.35 17.36 -21.87
CA ASN A 24 -13.41 18.01 -21.09
C ASN A 24 -13.38 17.62 -19.61
N LYS A 25 -12.65 16.56 -19.25
CA LYS A 25 -12.57 16.06 -17.87
C LYS A 25 -11.39 16.66 -17.11
N SER A 26 -11.68 17.11 -15.89
CA SER A 26 -10.65 17.53 -14.95
C SER A 26 -9.75 16.34 -14.55
N LYS A 27 -8.53 16.64 -14.10
CA LYS A 27 -7.58 15.60 -13.66
C LYS A 27 -8.15 14.72 -12.55
N SER A 28 -8.90 15.30 -11.61
CA SER A 28 -9.52 14.56 -10.51
C SER A 28 -10.68 13.68 -11.00
N ALA A 29 -11.46 14.12 -12.00
CA ALA A 29 -12.50 13.28 -12.61
C ALA A 29 -11.89 12.04 -13.28
N LYS A 30 -10.81 12.22 -14.06
CA LYS A 30 -10.07 11.12 -14.69
C LYS A 30 -9.56 10.10 -13.67
N MET A 31 -9.02 10.56 -12.54
CA MET A 31 -8.53 9.68 -11.46
C MET A 31 -9.65 8.84 -10.84
N LYS A 32 -10.83 9.43 -10.62
CA LYS A 32 -11.99 8.73 -10.05
C LYS A 32 -12.47 7.63 -10.97
N GLU A 33 -12.58 7.92 -12.26
CA GLU A 33 -13.00 6.94 -13.27
C GLU A 33 -12.00 5.80 -13.45
N MET A 34 -10.70 6.11 -13.47
CA MET A 34 -9.66 5.07 -13.51
C MET A 34 -9.70 4.19 -12.25
N PHE A 35 -9.93 4.78 -11.08
CA PHE A 35 -10.06 4.02 -9.84
C PHE A 35 -11.28 3.10 -9.89
N GLN A 36 -12.45 3.62 -10.26
CA GLN A 36 -13.69 2.85 -10.44
C GLN A 36 -13.56 1.75 -11.51
N ALA A 37 -12.74 1.95 -12.54
CA ALA A 37 -12.38 0.93 -13.52
C ALA A 37 -11.48 -0.20 -12.97
N GLY A 38 -11.04 -0.08 -11.71
CA GLY A 38 -10.32 -1.13 -10.98
C GLY A 38 -8.80 -0.94 -10.93
N LEU A 39 -8.28 0.21 -11.35
CA LEU A 39 -6.86 0.53 -11.23
C LEU A 39 -6.48 0.88 -9.79
N GLU A 40 -5.25 0.55 -9.41
CA GLU A 40 -4.68 0.94 -8.14
C GLU A 40 -4.20 2.39 -8.14
N VAL A 41 -4.22 3.03 -6.96
CA VAL A 41 -3.72 4.40 -6.76
C VAL A 41 -2.30 4.59 -7.30
N LYS A 42 -1.44 3.57 -7.19
CA LYS A 42 -0.08 3.60 -7.71
C LYS A 42 -0.05 3.63 -9.24
N GLU A 43 -0.82 2.76 -9.89
CA GLU A 43 -0.91 2.68 -11.35
C GLU A 43 -1.42 3.99 -11.95
N ILE A 44 -2.46 4.58 -11.34
CA ILE A 44 -3.02 5.87 -11.77
C ILE A 44 -1.97 6.99 -11.64
N ALA A 45 -1.19 6.99 -10.55
CA ALA A 45 -0.16 7.99 -10.34
C ALA A 45 0.95 7.91 -11.41
N GLU A 46 1.36 6.70 -11.78
CA GLU A 46 2.36 6.45 -12.83
C GLU A 46 1.82 6.83 -14.21
N LEU A 47 0.60 6.39 -14.56
CA LEU A 47 -0.04 6.68 -15.85
C LEU A 47 -0.26 8.19 -16.09
N MET A 48 -0.69 8.91 -15.05
CA MET A 48 -0.94 10.34 -15.15
C MET A 48 0.29 11.20 -14.85
N ASN A 49 1.43 10.58 -14.50
CA ASN A 49 2.65 11.25 -14.05
C ASN A 49 2.39 12.30 -12.94
N VAL A 50 1.68 11.89 -11.90
CA VAL A 50 1.32 12.73 -10.74
C VAL A 50 1.81 12.12 -9.44
N ARG A 51 1.94 12.95 -8.39
CA ARG A 51 2.35 12.47 -7.07
C ARG A 51 1.29 11.53 -6.48
N TYR A 52 1.72 10.39 -5.93
CA TYR A 52 0.88 9.40 -5.27
C TYR A 52 -0.12 10.00 -4.27
N ASN A 53 0.35 10.93 -3.43
CA ASN A 53 -0.49 11.59 -2.42
C ASN A 53 -1.70 12.32 -3.02
N PHE A 54 -1.55 12.87 -4.23
CA PHE A 54 -2.64 13.56 -4.89
C PHE A 54 -3.74 12.58 -5.30
N VAL A 55 -3.37 11.48 -5.96
CA VAL A 55 -4.32 10.42 -6.33
C VAL A 55 -4.95 9.81 -5.09
N TYR A 56 -4.14 9.49 -4.07
CA TYR A 56 -4.61 8.94 -2.80
C TYR A 56 -5.72 9.79 -2.17
N ASN A 57 -5.53 11.11 -2.10
CA ASN A 57 -6.52 12.02 -1.52
C ASN A 57 -7.81 12.06 -2.34
N VAL A 58 -7.70 12.10 -3.68
CA VAL A 58 -8.87 12.08 -4.57
C VAL A 58 -9.65 10.77 -4.41
N THR A 59 -8.96 9.62 -4.43
CA THR A 59 -9.60 8.31 -4.28
C THR A 59 -10.16 8.11 -2.88
N LYS A 60 -9.48 8.58 -1.82
CA LYS A 60 -9.97 8.51 -0.44
C LYS A 60 -11.27 9.28 -0.28
N ASN A 61 -11.35 10.49 -0.82
CA ASN A 61 -12.57 11.28 -0.79
C ASN A 61 -13.70 10.58 -1.56
N LEU A 62 -13.41 10.01 -2.74
CA LEU A 62 -14.38 9.23 -3.50
C LEU A 62 -14.96 8.07 -2.69
N ILE A 63 -14.10 7.29 -2.03
CA ILE A 63 -14.50 6.15 -1.20
C ILE A 63 -15.42 6.60 -0.07
N ILE A 64 -15.12 7.72 0.58
CA ILE A 64 -15.94 8.27 1.68
C ILE A 64 -17.29 8.74 1.14
N THR A 65 -17.31 9.47 0.02
CA THR A 65 -18.54 10.03 -0.55
C THR A 65 -19.47 8.95 -1.11
N GLU A 66 -18.92 7.94 -1.77
CA GLU A 66 -19.70 6.88 -2.43
C GLU A 66 -19.83 5.61 -1.56
N SER A 67 -19.29 5.63 -0.33
CA SER A 67 -19.30 4.48 0.60
C SER A 67 -18.75 3.18 -0.04
N LEU A 68 -17.69 3.31 -0.85
CA LEU A 68 -17.11 2.17 -1.58
C LEU A 68 -16.32 1.26 -0.63
N GLN A 69 -16.38 -0.05 -0.87
CA GLN A 69 -15.53 -1.01 -0.16
C GLN A 69 -14.18 -1.15 -0.86
N VAL A 70 -13.10 -0.98 -0.11
CA VAL A 70 -11.73 -1.09 -0.62
C VAL A 70 -10.90 -2.10 0.16
N GLU A 71 -10.08 -2.84 -0.57
CA GLU A 71 -9.06 -3.70 0.01
C GLU A 71 -7.82 -2.85 0.28
N LYS A 72 -7.46 -2.76 1.56
CA LYS A 72 -6.12 -2.32 1.93
C LYS A 72 -5.23 -3.54 1.82
N VAL A 73 -4.36 -3.54 0.82
CA VAL A 73 -3.21 -4.44 0.81
C VAL A 73 -2.34 -4.04 2.01
N GLU A 74 -2.44 -4.80 3.09
CA GLU A 74 -1.49 -4.71 4.19
C GLU A 74 -0.15 -5.20 3.65
N LYS A 75 0.73 -4.26 3.34
CA LYS A 75 2.13 -4.62 3.10
C LYS A 75 2.74 -4.89 4.46
N GLU A 76 3.32 -6.08 4.61
CA GLU A 76 4.16 -6.40 5.76
C GLU A 76 5.15 -5.26 5.96
N SER A 77 5.14 -4.70 7.16
CA SER A 77 6.06 -3.64 7.50
C SER A 77 7.47 -4.24 7.63
N LYS A 78 8.49 -3.39 7.48
CA LYS A 78 9.87 -3.82 7.80
C LYS A 78 9.99 -4.32 9.24
N LYS A 79 9.15 -3.83 10.18
CA LYS A 79 9.11 -4.33 11.56
C LYS A 79 8.65 -5.80 11.59
N ASP A 80 7.61 -6.13 10.85
CA ASP A 80 7.03 -7.48 10.81
C ASP A 80 8.04 -8.47 10.23
N ILE A 81 8.68 -8.13 9.13
CA ILE A 81 9.74 -8.95 8.50
C ILE A 81 10.88 -9.20 9.50
N VAL A 82 11.32 -8.18 10.25
CA VAL A 82 12.36 -8.33 11.28
C VAL A 82 11.93 -9.27 12.39
N ILE A 83 10.68 -9.16 12.86
CA ILE A 83 10.13 -10.04 13.90
C ILE A 83 10.06 -11.48 13.40
N GLU A 84 9.61 -11.71 12.17
CA GLU A 84 9.56 -13.06 11.58
C GLU A 84 10.95 -13.68 11.45
N MET A 85 11.93 -12.92 10.96
CA MET A 85 13.32 -13.38 10.88
C MET A 85 13.91 -13.68 12.27
N HIS A 86 13.53 -12.91 13.28
CA HIS A 86 13.94 -13.16 14.66
C HIS A 86 13.29 -14.43 15.23
N LYS A 87 11.98 -14.64 14.99
CA LYS A 87 11.26 -15.88 15.35
C LYS A 87 11.83 -17.11 14.66
N ALA A 88 12.31 -16.95 13.42
CA ALA A 88 13.03 -17.98 12.68
C ALA A 88 14.46 -18.26 13.22
N GLY A 89 14.87 -17.59 14.31
CA GLY A 89 16.15 -17.83 14.98
C GLY A 89 17.34 -17.09 14.37
N LYS A 90 17.13 -16.19 13.39
CA LYS A 90 18.23 -15.40 12.83
C LYS A 90 18.75 -14.40 13.86
N THR A 91 20.08 -14.25 13.88
CA THR A 91 20.74 -13.24 14.72
C THR A 91 20.53 -11.84 14.15
N ASN A 92 20.57 -10.81 15.02
CA ASN A 92 20.40 -9.42 14.61
C ASN A 92 21.40 -8.99 13.52
N ILE A 93 22.62 -9.56 13.53
CA ILE A 93 23.66 -9.28 12.52
C ILE A 93 23.25 -9.85 11.15
N GLN A 94 22.73 -11.08 11.11
CA GLN A 94 22.24 -11.70 9.88
C GLN A 94 21.05 -10.91 9.31
N ILE A 95 20.10 -10.54 10.17
CA ILE A 95 18.93 -9.73 9.77
C ILE A 95 19.37 -8.38 9.20
N ALA A 96 20.29 -7.68 9.88
CA ALA A 96 20.82 -6.40 9.42
C ALA A 96 21.50 -6.51 8.05
N THR A 97 22.26 -7.58 7.83
CA THR A 97 22.98 -7.84 6.57
C THR A 97 21.99 -8.14 5.43
N GLU A 98 21.03 -9.02 5.67
CA GLU A 98 20.05 -9.47 4.67
C GLU A 98 19.08 -8.35 4.27
N LEU A 99 18.58 -7.60 5.25
CA LEU A 99 17.69 -6.44 5.00
C LEU A 99 18.47 -5.16 4.64
N LYS A 100 19.81 -5.21 4.59
CA LYS A 100 20.70 -4.05 4.38
C LYS A 100 20.28 -2.86 5.24
N THR A 101 19.95 -3.14 6.49
CA THR A 101 19.37 -2.17 7.44
C THR A 101 20.28 -2.03 8.66
N ASN A 102 20.29 -0.84 9.27
CA ASN A 102 21.17 -0.55 10.40
C ASN A 102 20.89 -1.49 11.60
N TYR A 103 21.95 -2.04 12.19
CA TYR A 103 21.88 -2.95 13.34
C TYR A 103 21.08 -2.37 14.52
N ASN A 104 21.24 -1.08 14.85
CA ASN A 104 20.56 -0.45 15.97
C ASN A 104 19.04 -0.43 15.77
N TYR A 105 18.59 -0.29 14.53
CA TYR A 105 17.16 -0.37 14.19
C TYR A 105 16.62 -1.79 14.43
N ILE A 106 17.35 -2.81 14.00
CA ILE A 106 17.00 -4.22 14.23
C ILE A 106 16.96 -4.52 15.74
N PHE A 107 18.00 -4.11 16.47
CA PHE A 107 18.08 -4.30 17.92
C PHE A 107 16.90 -3.67 18.66
N LYS A 108 16.53 -2.44 18.30
CA LYS A 108 15.38 -1.74 18.88
C LYS A 108 14.08 -2.52 18.66
N ILE A 109 13.82 -2.97 17.42
CA ILE A 109 12.61 -3.76 17.09
C ILE A 109 12.56 -5.05 17.89
N VAL A 110 13.66 -5.82 17.93
CA VAL A 110 13.72 -7.10 18.64
C VAL A 110 13.56 -6.89 20.15
N LYS A 111 14.13 -5.82 20.71
CA LYS A 111 13.97 -5.46 22.13
C LYS A 111 12.51 -5.14 22.46
N GLU A 112 11.86 -4.30 21.66
CA GLU A 112 10.44 -3.96 21.83
C GLU A 112 9.56 -5.22 21.74
N TYR A 113 9.81 -6.08 20.75
CA TYR A 113 9.10 -7.36 20.59
C TYR A 113 9.25 -8.27 21.81
N LYS A 114 10.46 -8.43 22.35
CA LYS A 114 10.69 -9.24 23.55
C LYS A 114 9.98 -8.69 24.78
N ALA A 115 10.01 -7.36 24.97
CA ALA A 115 9.30 -6.71 26.07
C ALA A 115 7.77 -6.92 25.95
N GLU A 116 7.22 -6.83 24.75
CA GLU A 116 5.80 -7.14 24.50
C GLU A 116 5.44 -8.59 24.84
N GLN A 117 6.32 -9.55 24.54
CA GLN A 117 6.12 -10.97 24.89
C GLN A 117 6.17 -11.21 26.40
N GLU A 118 7.12 -10.61 27.12
CA GLU A 118 7.22 -10.74 28.58
C GLU A 118 5.97 -10.20 29.30
N VAL A 119 5.44 -9.07 28.84
CA VAL A 119 4.20 -8.49 29.39
C VAL A 119 2.97 -9.34 29.08
N ALA A 120 2.93 -10.01 27.93
CA ALA A 120 1.83 -10.89 27.54
C ALA A 120 1.80 -12.21 28.34
N VAL A 121 2.97 -12.72 28.77
CA VAL A 121 3.07 -13.94 29.58
C VAL A 121 2.72 -13.70 31.06
N THR A 122 2.78 -12.44 31.51
CA THR A 122 2.54 -12.07 32.93
C THR A 122 1.06 -11.70 33.22
N LYS A 123 0.19 -11.71 32.21
CA LYS A 123 -1.26 -11.46 32.33
C LYS A 123 -2.06 -12.74 32.14
#